data_AF-A0A970SW83-F1
#
_entry.id   AF-A0A970SW83-F1
#
_cell.length_a   1.000
_cell.length_b   1.000
_cell.length_c   1.000
_cell.angle_alpha   90.00
_cell.angle_beta   90.00
_cell.angle_gamma   90.00
#
_symmetry.space_group_name_H-M   'P 1'
#
loop_
_entity.id
_entity.type
_entity.pdbx_description
1 polymer ?
#
loop_
_entity_poly.entity_id
_entity_poly.type
_entity_poly.pdbx_seq_one_letter_code
_entity_poly.pdbx_strand_id
1 'polypeptide(L)'
;MQIGVAGMRCIIMANGEYGLLDAYKDFFENSDTILCADGGANYAFQMGIIPDSVIGDLDSVRPEVRKYYTTQRVEFIQYPVRKDLTDLQLAIELARERGADQIVLLGSLGKRLDHTLHSMYAGIELVRQGIRISHYTPECWVYL
;
A
#
# COMPACT_ATOMS: atom_id res chain seq x y z
N MET A 1 -15.17 14.96 -26.96
CA MET A 1 -14.71 15.51 -25.67
C MET A 1 -15.17 14.53 -24.61
N GLN A 2 -14.34 13.54 -24.32
CA GLN A 2 -14.67 12.49 -23.35
C GLN A 2 -14.33 13.06 -21.98
N ILE A 3 -15.36 13.42 -21.22
CA ILE A 3 -15.23 13.68 -19.78
C ILE A 3 -14.75 12.36 -19.17
N GLY A 4 -13.44 12.26 -18.91
CA GLY A 4 -12.83 11.11 -18.26
C GLY A 4 -13.42 10.99 -16.87
N VAL A 5 -14.00 9.82 -16.57
CA VAL A 5 -14.37 9.47 -15.20
C VAL A 5 -13.08 9.54 -14.39
N ALA A 6 -13.05 10.35 -13.32
CA ALA A 6 -11.90 10.42 -12.44
C ALA A 6 -11.62 8.99 -11.93
N GLY A 7 -10.42 8.50 -12.22
CA GLY A 7 -10.01 7.16 -11.82
C GLY A 7 -9.81 7.06 -10.31
N MET A 8 -10.15 5.90 -9.74
CA MET A 8 -9.94 5.60 -8.33
C MET A 8 -8.44 5.39 -8.03
N ARG A 9 -7.88 6.27 -7.20
CA ARG A 9 -6.50 6.24 -6.74
C ARG A 9 -6.39 5.56 -5.37
N CYS A 10 -5.72 4.41 -5.36
CA CYS A 10 -5.34 3.68 -4.15
C CYS A 10 -3.90 4.00 -3.75
N ILE A 11 -3.67 4.32 -2.47
CA ILE A 11 -2.33 4.32 -1.87
C ILE A 11 -2.15 3.02 -1.08
N ILE A 12 -1.03 2.33 -1.29
CA ILE A 12 -0.66 1.14 -0.53
C ILE A 12 0.60 1.44 0.27
N MET A 13 0.53 1.29 1.58
CA MET A 13 1.66 1.41 2.49
C MET A 13 2.24 0.02 2.78
N ALA A 14 3.47 -0.23 2.32
CA ALA A 14 4.21 -1.47 2.60
C ALA A 14 5.08 -1.36 3.85
N ASN A 15 5.60 -2.50 4.31
CA ASN A 15 6.47 -2.61 5.49
C ASN A 15 7.97 -2.38 5.19
N GLY A 16 8.32 -1.39 4.35
CA GLY A 16 9.71 -1.13 3.96
C GLY A 16 10.31 0.12 4.62
N GLU A 17 10.75 1.07 3.80
CA GLU A 17 11.50 2.26 4.21
C GLU A 17 10.83 3.55 3.73
N TYR A 18 10.72 4.54 4.62
CA TYR A 18 10.04 5.81 4.35
C TYR A 18 10.93 7.04 4.62
N GLY A 19 12.15 6.90 5.14
CA GLY A 19 12.93 8.07 5.56
C GLY A 19 12.15 9.00 6.52
N LEU A 20 12.05 10.28 6.17
CA LEU A 20 11.27 11.26 6.94
C LEU A 20 9.77 11.16 6.62
N LEU A 21 9.00 10.61 7.56
CA LEU A 21 7.56 10.38 7.40
C LEU A 21 6.76 11.66 7.08
N ASP A 22 7.19 12.80 7.62
CA ASP A 22 6.55 14.10 7.38
C ASP A 22 6.56 14.53 5.90
N ALA A 23 7.49 14.02 5.09
CA ALA A 23 7.56 14.30 3.67
C ALA A 23 6.39 13.67 2.87
N TYR A 24 5.58 12.81 3.50
CA TYR A 24 4.43 12.15 2.86
C TYR A 24 3.08 12.74 3.29
N LYS A 25 3.03 13.70 4.21
CA LYS A 25 1.77 14.19 4.81
C LYS A 25 0.74 14.63 3.76
N ASP A 26 1.17 15.42 2.78
CA ASP A 26 0.29 15.95 1.74
C ASP A 26 0.00 14.91 0.62
N PHE A 27 0.70 13.77 0.63
CA PHE A 27 0.61 12.76 -0.44
C PHE A 27 -0.70 11.96 -0.41
N PHE A 28 -1.31 11.89 0.77
CA PHE A 28 -2.59 11.23 1.02
C PHE A 28 -3.78 12.14 0.68
N GLU A 29 -3.54 13.43 0.42
CA GLU A 29 -4.59 14.30 -0.10
C GLU A 29 -5.05 13.78 -1.47
N ASN A 30 -6.35 13.63 -1.66
CA ASN A 30 -6.97 13.10 -2.88
C ASN A 30 -6.69 11.60 -3.16
N SER A 31 -6.43 10.77 -2.15
CA SER A 31 -6.59 9.31 -2.30
C SER A 31 -8.03 8.88 -2.04
N ASP A 32 -8.55 7.98 -2.89
CA ASP A 32 -9.89 7.41 -2.71
C ASP A 32 -9.89 6.24 -1.71
N THR A 33 -8.76 5.54 -1.60
CA THR A 33 -8.57 4.49 -0.60
C THR A 33 -7.10 4.36 -0.18
N ILE A 34 -6.89 3.95 1.06
CA ILE A 34 -5.58 3.69 1.64
C ILE A 34 -5.57 2.27 2.20
N LEU A 35 -4.64 1.44 1.71
CA LEU A 35 -4.43 0.07 2.18
C LEU A 35 -3.07 -0.04 2.85
N CYS A 36 -2.97 -0.88 3.87
CA CYS A 36 -1.71 -1.24 4.49
C CYS A 36 -1.41 -2.71 4.25
N ALA A 37 -0.24 -3.02 3.71
CA ALA A 37 0.28 -4.37 3.65
C ALA A 37 1.01 -4.68 4.96
N ASP A 38 0.36 -5.50 5.80
CA ASP A 38 0.86 -5.98 7.09
C ASP A 38 1.52 -4.84 7.93
N GLY A 39 2.84 -4.88 8.17
CA GLY A 39 3.54 -3.89 8.97
C GLY A 39 3.51 -2.45 8.42
N GLY A 40 3.03 -2.22 7.20
CA GLY A 40 2.70 -0.89 6.68
C GLY A 40 1.76 -0.10 7.60
N ALA A 41 0.88 -0.80 8.33
CA ALA A 41 -0.01 -0.22 9.32
C ALA A 41 0.74 0.55 10.42
N ASN A 42 1.95 0.12 10.77
CA ASN A 42 2.75 0.78 11.79
C ASN A 42 3.21 2.18 11.36
N TYR A 43 3.48 2.36 10.06
CA TYR A 43 3.88 3.64 9.48
C TYR A 43 2.67 4.55 9.29
N ALA A 44 1.54 4.00 8.82
CA ALA A 44 0.28 4.73 8.78
C ALA A 44 -0.07 5.30 10.17
N PHE A 45 0.12 4.50 11.23
CA PHE A 45 -0.13 4.92 12.61
C PHE A 45 0.77 6.07 13.05
N GLN A 46 2.06 6.01 12.70
CA GLN A 46 3.02 7.08 13.01
C GLN A 46 2.70 8.38 12.25
N MET A 47 2.13 8.28 11.05
CA MET A 47 1.70 9.41 10.25
C MET A 47 0.32 9.96 10.64
N GLY A 48 -0.40 9.31 11.55
CA GLY A 48 -1.77 9.68 11.91
C GLY A 48 -2.81 9.34 10.83
N ILE A 49 -2.48 8.44 9.90
CA ILE A 49 -3.36 7.99 8.82
C ILE A 49 -4.22 6.82 9.30
N ILE A 50 -5.50 6.86 8.95
CA ILE A 50 -6.44 5.74 9.16
C ILE A 50 -6.62 5.04 7.81
N PRO A 51 -6.05 3.83 7.60
CA PRO A 51 -6.27 3.08 6.38
C PRO A 51 -7.69 2.49 6.37
N ASP A 52 -8.21 2.21 5.18
CA ASP A 52 -9.47 1.47 5.02
C ASP A 52 -9.30 0.02 5.46
N SER A 53 -8.16 -0.58 5.08
CA SER A 53 -7.86 -1.98 5.42
C SER A 53 -6.39 -2.22 5.70
N VAL A 54 -6.13 -3.20 6.56
CA VAL A 54 -4.82 -3.82 6.78
C VAL A 54 -4.91 -5.28 6.34
N ILE A 55 -4.10 -5.65 5.36
CA ILE A 55 -4.10 -6.98 4.74
C ILE A 55 -2.75 -7.66 4.90
N GLY A 56 -2.76 -8.93 5.27
CA GLY A 56 -1.55 -9.74 5.38
C GLY A 56 -1.68 -10.84 6.43
N ASP A 57 -0.57 -11.42 6.87
CA ASP A 57 -0.58 -12.35 8.01
C ASP A 57 -0.66 -11.66 9.39
N LEU A 58 -0.44 -10.34 9.40
CA LEU A 58 -0.57 -9.43 10.54
C LEU A 58 0.48 -9.66 11.62
N ASP A 59 1.59 -10.35 11.31
CA ASP A 59 2.63 -10.68 12.28
C ASP A 59 3.55 -9.50 12.61
N SER A 60 3.66 -8.53 11.69
CA SER A 60 4.49 -7.33 11.88
C SER A 60 3.69 -6.15 12.41
N VAL A 61 2.36 -6.23 12.51
CA VAL A 61 1.52 -5.17 13.08
C VAL A 61 1.70 -5.14 14.61
N ARG A 62 2.18 -4.01 15.14
CA ARG A 62 2.40 -3.89 16.59
C ARG A 62 1.07 -3.99 17.36
N PRO A 63 1.05 -4.61 18.57
CA PRO A 63 -0.20 -4.81 19.32
C PRO A 63 -0.97 -3.52 19.61
N GLU A 64 -0.29 -2.43 19.93
CA GLU A 64 -0.92 -1.13 20.19
C GLU A 64 -1.52 -0.51 18.93
N VAL A 65 -0.87 -0.70 17.77
CA VAL A 65 -1.35 -0.25 16.46
C VAL A 65 -2.60 -1.03 16.07
N ARG A 66 -2.55 -2.37 16.22
CA ARG A 66 -3.71 -3.23 15.96
C ARG A 66 -4.89 -2.83 16.83
N LYS A 67 -4.68 -2.65 18.14
CA LYS A 67 -5.72 -2.20 19.07
C LYS A 67 -6.32 -0.87 18.66
N TYR A 68 -5.48 0.12 18.33
CA TYR A 68 -5.93 1.44 17.87
C TYR A 68 -6.83 1.30 16.64
N TYR A 69 -6.37 0.61 15.59
CA TYR A 69 -7.14 0.47 14.35
C TYR A 69 -8.41 -0.36 14.49
N THR A 70 -8.44 -1.34 15.40
CA THR A 70 -9.70 -2.02 15.78
C THR A 70 -10.71 -1.02 16.36
N THR A 71 -10.29 -0.07 17.21
CA THR A 71 -11.21 0.96 17.75
C THR A 71 -11.69 1.94 16.68
N GLN A 72 -10.89 2.17 15.64
CA GLN A 72 -11.25 3.00 14.48
C GLN A 72 -12.08 2.23 13.43
N ARG A 73 -12.41 0.96 13.67
CA ARG A 73 -13.15 0.08 12.74
C ARG A 73 -12.46 -0.14 11.39
N VAL A 74 -11.13 -0.07 11.37
CA VAL A 74 -10.34 -0.48 10.20
C VAL A 74 -10.56 -1.97 9.94
N GLU A 75 -10.72 -2.34 8.67
CA GLU A 75 -10.91 -3.73 8.27
C GLU A 75 -9.56 -4.49 8.31
N PHE A 76 -9.53 -5.63 8.99
CA PHE A 76 -8.37 -6.52 8.99
C PHE A 76 -8.66 -7.75 8.13
N ILE A 77 -7.89 -7.94 7.07
CA ILE A 77 -8.02 -9.08 6.16
C ILE A 77 -6.82 -10.00 6.40
N GLN A 78 -7.03 -11.06 7.19
CA GLN A 78 -5.98 -11.94 7.63
C GLN A 78 -5.78 -13.12 6.66
N TYR A 79 -4.53 -13.33 6.25
CA TYR A 79 -4.08 -14.50 5.49
C TYR A 79 -3.12 -15.37 6.32
N PRO A 80 -2.93 -16.65 5.99
CA PRO A 80 -1.90 -17.47 6.62
C PRO A 80 -0.48 -16.92 6.34
N VAL A 81 0.47 -17.21 7.24
CA VAL A 81 1.90 -16.88 7.06
C VAL A 81 2.48 -17.58 5.83
N ARG A 82 2.12 -18.85 5.62
CA ARG A 82 2.50 -19.61 4.41
C ARG A 82 1.45 -19.40 3.33
N LYS A 83 1.85 -18.75 2.25
CA LYS A 83 1.02 -18.39 1.09
C LYS A 83 1.90 -18.13 -0.12
N ASP A 84 1.29 -18.14 -1.30
CA ASP A 84 2.01 -17.94 -2.57
C ASP A 84 2.25 -16.46 -2.89
N LEU A 85 1.43 -15.56 -2.33
CA LEU A 85 1.51 -14.13 -2.55
C LEU A 85 2.08 -13.41 -1.32
N THR A 86 2.94 -12.42 -1.55
CA THR A 86 3.39 -11.51 -0.49
C THR A 86 2.27 -10.58 -0.03
N ASP A 87 2.38 -9.98 1.15
CA ASP A 87 1.38 -9.03 1.65
C ASP A 87 1.20 -7.82 0.72
N LEU A 88 2.27 -7.38 0.06
CA LEU A 88 2.21 -6.32 -0.95
C LEU A 88 1.39 -6.76 -2.17
N GLN A 89 1.60 -7.99 -2.67
CA GLN A 89 0.82 -8.53 -3.78
C GLN A 89 -0.67 -8.69 -3.40
N LEU A 90 -0.96 -9.14 -2.18
CA LEU A 90 -2.32 -9.20 -1.66
C LEU A 90 -2.99 -7.82 -1.61
N ALA A 91 -2.26 -6.79 -1.16
CA ALA A 91 -2.78 -5.42 -1.13
C ALA A 91 -3.02 -4.85 -2.54
N ILE A 92 -2.13 -5.14 -3.50
CA ILE A 92 -2.28 -4.74 -4.91
C ILE A 92 -3.53 -5.40 -5.51
N GLU A 93 -3.75 -6.68 -5.24
CA GLU A 93 -4.92 -7.40 -5.71
C GLU A 93 -6.22 -6.86 -5.08
N LEU A 94 -6.21 -6.58 -3.78
CA LEU A 94 -7.33 -5.94 -3.10
C LEU A 94 -7.65 -4.56 -3.69
N ALA A 95 -6.64 -3.76 -4.03
CA ALA A 95 -6.85 -2.46 -4.68
C ALA A 95 -7.55 -2.62 -6.04
N ARG A 96 -7.13 -3.61 -6.84
CA ARG A 96 -7.80 -3.96 -8.11
C ARG A 96 -9.24 -4.38 -7.88
N GLU A 97 -9.51 -5.25 -6.92
CA GLU A 97 -10.86 -5.71 -6.59
C GLU A 97 -11.78 -4.56 -6.15
N ARG A 98 -11.21 -3.53 -5.51
CA ARG A 98 -11.91 -2.30 -5.14
C ARG A 98 -12.13 -1.33 -6.30
N GLY A 99 -11.60 -1.62 -7.49
CA GLY A 99 -11.78 -0.80 -8.68
C GLY A 99 -10.71 0.27 -8.89
N ALA A 100 -9.56 0.18 -8.23
CA ALA A 100 -8.46 1.11 -8.46
C ALA A 100 -7.89 0.97 -9.88
N ASP A 101 -7.83 2.08 -10.64
CA ASP A 101 -7.08 2.18 -11.89
C ASP A 101 -5.71 2.83 -11.71
N GLN A 102 -5.45 3.41 -10.53
CA GLN A 102 -4.15 3.90 -10.14
C GLN A 102 -3.77 3.40 -8.74
N ILE A 103 -2.59 2.80 -8.64
CA ILE A 103 -2.01 2.30 -7.40
C ILE A 103 -0.67 2.97 -7.17
N VAL A 104 -0.48 3.57 -6.00
CA VAL A 104 0.82 4.12 -5.58
C VAL A 104 1.34 3.37 -4.37
N LEU A 105 2.53 2.80 -4.51
CA LEU A 105 3.19 1.96 -3.52
C LEU A 105 4.20 2.77 -2.73
N LEU A 106 3.94 2.97 -1.44
CA LEU A 106 4.85 3.61 -0.49
C LEU A 106 5.60 2.57 0.32
N GLY A 107 6.82 2.90 0.75
CA GLY A 107 7.64 1.97 1.53
C GLY A 107 7.99 0.69 0.77
N SER A 108 7.98 0.72 -0.56
CA SER A 108 8.18 -0.44 -1.44
C SER A 108 9.58 -0.48 -2.05
N LEU A 109 10.40 0.54 -1.80
CA LEU A 109 11.79 0.67 -2.25
C LEU A 109 12.72 0.76 -1.04
N GLY A 110 13.99 0.38 -1.19
CA GLY A 110 15.04 0.57 -0.17
C GLY A 110 15.38 -0.68 0.65
N LYS A 111 16.19 -0.50 1.71
CA LYS A 111 16.86 -1.51 2.57
C LYS A 111 17.62 -2.63 1.86
N ARG A 112 16.92 -3.46 1.11
CA ARG A 112 17.37 -4.69 0.47
C ARG A 112 17.00 -4.68 -1.02
N LEU A 113 18.01 -4.81 -1.88
CA LEU A 113 17.83 -4.75 -3.33
C LEU A 113 16.93 -5.88 -3.84
N ASP A 114 17.05 -7.09 -3.30
CA ASP A 114 16.24 -8.24 -3.68
C ASP A 114 14.75 -8.02 -3.35
N HIS A 115 14.43 -7.41 -2.21
CA HIS A 115 13.07 -7.00 -1.87
C HIS A 115 12.57 -5.87 -2.78
N THR A 116 13.41 -4.86 -3.04
CA THR A 116 13.06 -3.76 -3.95
C THR A 116 12.70 -4.27 -5.34
N LEU A 117 13.52 -5.18 -5.89
CA LEU A 117 13.22 -5.82 -7.18
C LEU A 117 11.92 -6.61 -7.09
N HIS A 118 11.73 -7.45 -6.08
CA HIS A 118 10.47 -8.19 -5.91
C HIS A 118 9.25 -7.25 -5.86
N SER A 119 9.33 -6.14 -5.13
CA SER A 119 8.27 -5.13 -5.07
C SER A 119 8.03 -4.46 -6.41
N MET A 120 9.06 -4.13 -7.19
CA MET A 120 8.90 -3.58 -8.56
C MET A 120 8.25 -4.57 -9.52
N TYR A 121 8.48 -5.87 -9.31
CA TYR A 121 7.80 -6.91 -10.08
C TYR A 121 6.37 -7.19 -9.58
N ALA A 122 5.99 -6.66 -8.42
CA ALA A 122 4.67 -6.85 -7.86
C ALA A 122 3.63 -6.05 -8.66
N GLY A 123 2.66 -6.74 -9.24
CA GLY A 123 1.56 -6.10 -9.99
C GLY A 123 1.86 -5.83 -11.47
N ILE A 124 2.99 -6.26 -12.02
CA ILE A 124 3.29 -6.10 -13.47
C ILE A 124 2.17 -6.66 -14.37
N GLU A 125 1.55 -7.78 -13.98
CA GLU A 125 0.44 -8.32 -14.76
C GLU A 125 -0.80 -7.43 -14.75
N LEU A 126 -1.01 -6.65 -13.69
CA LEU A 126 -2.08 -5.67 -13.63
C LEU A 126 -1.78 -4.42 -14.48
N VAL A 127 -0.50 -4.05 -14.59
CA VAL A 127 -0.05 -3.01 -15.53
C VAL A 127 -0.40 -3.40 -16.96
N ARG A 128 -0.19 -4.67 -17.33
CA ARG A 128 -0.59 -5.22 -18.64
C ARG A 128 -2.11 -5.24 -18.86
N GLN A 129 -2.89 -5.17 -17.79
CA GLN A 129 -4.35 -5.05 -17.82
C GLN A 129 -4.84 -3.59 -17.80
N GLY A 130 -3.93 -2.61 -17.77
CA GLY A 130 -4.23 -1.19 -17.86
C GLY A 130 -4.25 -0.44 -16.53
N ILE A 131 -3.91 -1.08 -15.41
CA ILE A 131 -3.80 -0.42 -14.09
C ILE A 131 -2.46 0.34 -14.02
N ARG A 132 -2.49 1.62 -13.67
CA ARG A 132 -1.27 2.41 -13.50
C ARG A 132 -0.67 2.13 -12.13
N ILE A 133 0.51 1.52 -12.08
CA ILE A 133 1.22 1.24 -10.82
C ILE A 133 2.49 2.08 -10.77
N SER A 134 2.77 2.66 -9.60
CA SER A 134 4.02 3.38 -9.39
C SER A 134 4.52 3.23 -7.96
N HIS A 135 5.83 3.35 -7.78
CA HIS A 135 6.49 3.39 -6.49
C HIS A 135 6.93 4.81 -6.20
N TYR A 136 6.68 5.30 -4.99
CA TYR A 136 7.01 6.68 -4.61
C TYR A 136 7.79 6.74 -3.29
N THR A 137 8.88 7.51 -3.33
CA THR A 137 9.57 8.10 -2.19
C THR A 137 9.80 9.59 -2.46
N PRO A 138 10.10 10.42 -1.43
CA PRO A 138 10.42 11.83 -1.62
C PRO A 138 11.60 12.08 -2.57
N GLU A 139 12.49 11.10 -2.72
CA GLU A 139 13.67 11.19 -3.59
C GLU A 139 13.44 10.61 -4.99
N CYS A 140 12.43 9.76 -5.18
CA CYS A 140 12.27 9.00 -6.42
C CYS A 140 10.83 8.59 -6.71
N TRP A 141 10.45 8.67 -7.99
CA TRP A 141 9.22 8.08 -8.51
C TRP A 141 9.56 7.09 -9.62
N VAL A 142 9.13 5.84 -9.44
CA VAL A 142 9.25 4.78 -10.44
C VAL A 142 7.86 4.44 -10.99
N TYR A 143 7.70 4.51 -12.30
CA TYR A 143 6.46 4.14 -12.99
C TYR A 143 6.65 2.78 -13.65
N LEU A 144 5.65 1.90 -13.51
CA LEU A 144 5.60 0.59 -14.15
C LEU A 144 4.70 0.61 -15.39
#